data_AF-A0A950TZE0-F1
#
_entry.id   AF-A0A950TZE0-F1
#
_cell.length_a   1.000
_cell.length_b   1.000
_cell.length_c   1.000
_cell.angle_alpha   90.00
_cell.angle_beta   90.00
_cell.angle_gamma   90.00
#
_symmetry.space_group_name_H-M   'P 1'
#
loop_
_entity.id
_entity.type
_entity.pdbx_description
1 polymer ?
#
loop_
_entity_poly.entity_id
_entity_poly.type
_entity_poly.pdbx_seq_one_letter_code
_entity_poly.pdbx_strand_id
1 'polypeptide(L)' 'MTTVGAMGEAYQLTVPSASGNSGGPTFNAEGKVIGLFTYGSRRETTTYAVPIKFARDLIQVQRANN' A
#
# COMPACT_ATOMS: atom_id res chain seq x y z
N MET A 1 -3.55 -14.37 -18.80
CA MET A 1 -3.39 -12.96 -19.21
C MET A 1 -3.14 -12.15 -17.96
N THR A 2 -1.95 -11.56 -17.82
CA THR A 2 -1.61 -10.73 -16.66
C THR A 2 -1.54 -9.29 -17.14
N THR A 3 -2.51 -8.46 -16.75
CA THR A 3 -2.45 -7.02 -16.99
C THR A 3 -1.51 -6.42 -15.94
N VAL A 4 -0.34 -5.95 -16.37
CA VAL A 4 0.54 -5.15 -15.52
C VAL A 4 0.19 -3.68 -15.79
N GLY A 5 -0.51 -3.04 -14.85
CA GLY A 5 -0.76 -1.60 -14.89
C GLY A 5 0.50 -0.81 -14.53
N ALA A 6 0.54 0.47 -14.91
CA ALA A 6 1.58 1.37 -14.45
C ALA A 6 1.57 1.44 -12.90
N MET A 7 2.75 1.51 -12.28
CA MET A 7 2.81 1.80 -10.84
C MET A 7 2.27 3.21 -10.60
N GLY A 8 1.25 3.31 -9.75
CA GLY A 8 0.70 4.58 -9.27
C GLY A 8 1.56 5.19 -8.15
N GLU A 9 1.03 6.22 -7.51
CA GLU A 9 1.65 6.87 -6.35
C GLU A 9 1.84 5.85 -5.20
N ALA A 10 3.07 5.71 -4.73
CA ALA A 10 3.44 4.77 -3.68
C ALA A 10 4.53 5.35 -2.78
N TYR A 11 4.51 4.98 -1.49
CA TYR A 11 5.68 5.12 -0.64
C TYR A 11 6.66 4.00 -0.94
N GLN A 12 7.90 4.37 -1.24
CA GLN A 12 9.01 3.43 -1.29
C GLN A 12 9.56 3.22 0.12
N LEU A 13 9.73 1.97 0.51
CA LEU A 13 10.16 1.55 1.84
C LEU A 13 11.38 0.62 1.71
N THR A 14 12.22 0.62 2.74
CA THR A 14 13.35 -0.30 2.88
C THR A 14 13.08 -1.42 3.89
N VAL A 15 11.80 -1.61 4.27
CA VAL A 15 11.43 -2.61 5.28
C VAL A 15 11.54 -4.02 4.69
N PRO A 16 12.09 -4.99 5.46
CA PRO A 16 12.03 -6.40 5.08
C PRO A 16 10.59 -6.84 4.91
N SER A 17 10.32 -7.69 3.92
CA SER A 17 8.99 -8.22 3.67
C SER A 17 9.01 -9.71 3.47
N ALA A 18 7.95 -10.36 3.93
CA ALA A 18 7.66 -11.76 3.73
C ALA A 18 6.23 -11.91 3.20
N SER A 19 5.95 -13.07 2.60
CA SER A 19 4.58 -13.46 2.25
C SER A 19 3.67 -13.33 3.49
N GLY A 20 2.50 -12.72 3.31
CA GLY A 20 1.55 -12.45 4.39
C GLY A 20 1.55 -11.00 4.88
N ASN A 21 2.60 -10.22 4.61
CA ASN A 21 2.61 -8.78 4.94
C ASN A 21 1.71 -7.94 4.01
N SER A 22 1.32 -8.49 2.85
CA SER A 22 0.44 -7.84 1.88
C SER A 22 -0.90 -7.43 2.51
N GLY A 23 -1.28 -6.17 2.33
CA GLY A 23 -2.48 -5.55 2.92
C GLY A 23 -2.26 -4.96 4.31
N GLY A 24 -1.11 -5.20 4.95
CA GLY A 24 -0.81 -4.71 6.29
C GLY A 24 -0.65 -3.18 6.36
N PRO A 25 -0.94 -2.55 7.51
CA PRO A 25 -0.77 -1.11 7.68
C PRO A 25 0.71 -0.70 7.74
N THR A 26 1.03 0.42 7.10
CA THR A 26 2.30 1.13 7.26
C THR A 26 2.08 2.30 8.20
N PHE A 27 2.93 2.45 9.22
CA PHE A 27 2.79 3.47 10.26
C PHE A 27 3.88 4.55 10.14
N ASN A 28 3.54 5.78 10.55
CA ASN A 28 4.54 6.81 10.84
C ASN A 28 5.09 6.65 12.27
N ALA A 29 6.03 7.52 12.65
CA ALA A 29 6.66 7.51 13.98
C ALA A 29 5.68 7.77 15.15
N GLU A 30 4.49 8.32 14.88
CA GLU A 30 3.44 8.55 15.88
C GLU A 30 2.46 7.37 15.99
N GLY A 31 2.68 6.28 15.24
CA GLY A 31 1.76 5.14 15.20
C GLY A 31 0.50 5.37 14.35
N LYS A 32 0.46 6.40 13.51
CA LYS A 32 -0.65 6.65 12.58
C LYS A 32 -0.46 5.86 11.29
N VAL A 33 -1.54 5.24 10.80
CA VAL A 33 -1.54 4.54 9.50
C VAL A 33 -1.42 5.56 8.36
N ILE A 34 -0.38 5.41 7.54
CA ILE A 34 -0.10 6.26 6.37
C ILE A 34 -0.21 5.52 5.04
N GLY A 35 -0.23 4.18 5.03
CA GLY A 35 -0.38 3.41 3.80
C GLY A 35 -0.70 1.93 4.04
N LEU A 36 -0.90 1.21 2.95
CA LEU A 36 -1.13 -0.24 2.91
C LEU A 36 0.03 -0.91 2.18
N PHE A 37 0.73 -1.80 2.87
CA PHE A 37 1.83 -2.57 2.30
C PHE A 37 1.32 -3.43 1.14
N THR A 38 1.88 -3.28 -0.06
CA THR A 38 1.26 -3.88 -1.27
C THR A 38 2.26 -4.66 -2.12
N TYR A 39 3.42 -4.08 -2.40
CA TYR A 39 4.38 -4.66 -3.35
C TYR A 39 5.75 -4.88 -2.70
N GLY A 40 6.46 -5.90 -3.15
CA GLY A 40 7.87 -6.09 -2.88
C GLY A 40 8.61 -6.29 -4.20
N SER A 41 9.79 -5.73 -4.34
CA SER A 41 10.70 -6.08 -5.42
C SER A 41 11.42 -7.38 -5.06
N ARG A 42 11.56 -8.29 -6.05
CA ARG A 42 12.39 -9.50 -5.89
C ARG A 42 13.86 -9.25 -6.20
N ARG A 43 14.16 -8.14 -6.88
CA ARG A 43 15.52 -7.76 -7.32
C ARG A 43 16.15 -6.73 -6.41
N GLU A 44 15.33 -5.88 -5.81
CA GLU A 44 15.76 -4.85 -4.87
C GLU A 44 15.18 -5.18 -3.51
N THR A 45 15.87 -4.84 -2.42
CA THR A 45 15.35 -4.95 -1.05
C THR A 45 14.35 -3.82 -0.74
N THR A 46 13.58 -3.43 -1.75
CA THR A 46 12.64 -2.32 -1.75
C THR A 46 11.22 -2.86 -1.71
N THR A 47 10.41 -2.27 -0.86
CA THR A 47 9.00 -2.57 -0.74
C THR A 47 8.17 -1.30 -0.92
N TYR A 48 6.88 -1.46 -1.16
CA TYR A 48 6.02 -0.34 -1.51
C TYR A 48 4.68 -0.42 -0.80
N ALA A 49 4.18 0.74 -0.39
CA ALA A 49 2.87 0.91 0.20
C ALA A 49 2.03 1.91 -0.59
N VAL A 50 0.76 1.56 -0.81
CA VAL A 50 -0.23 2.47 -1.39
C VAL A 50 -0.63 3.49 -0.30
N PRO A 51 -0.61 4.81 -0.58
CA PRO A 51 -0.99 5.84 0.38
C PRO A 51 -2.42 5.66 0.92
N ILE A 52 -2.61 5.89 2.22
CA ILE A 52 -3.90 5.62 2.90
C ILE A 52 -5.05 6.52 2.39
N LYS A 53 -4.75 7.63 1.70
CA LYS A 53 -5.76 8.49 1.06
C LYS A 53 -6.65 7.71 0.11
N PHE A 54 -6.08 6.82 -0.71
CA PHE A 54 -6.85 6.05 -1.68
C PHE A 54 -7.86 5.11 -1.01
N ALA A 55 -7.50 4.48 0.11
CA ALA A 55 -8.42 3.65 0.87
C ALA A 55 -9.55 4.49 1.51
N ARG A 56 -9.23 5.69 2.01
CA ARG A 56 -10.23 6.62 2.58
C ARG A 56 -11.21 7.08 1.51
N ASP A 57 -10.70 7.49 0.35
CA ASP A 57 -11.53 7.93 -0.78
C ASP A 57 -12.47 6.81 -1.22
N LEU A 58 -11.96 5.57 -1.35
CA LEU A 58 -12.77 4.40 -1.70
C LEU A 58 -13.89 4.14 -0.67
N ILE A 59 -13.57 4.15 0.62
CA ILE A 59 -14.57 3.93 1.69
C ILE A 59 -15.62 5.05 1.70
N GLN A 60 -15.22 6.30 1.47
CA GLN A 60 -16.14 7.43 1.39
C GLN A 60 -17.11 7.28 0.22
N VAL A 61 -16.61 6.92 -0.97
CA VAL A 61 -17.45 6.64 -2.14
C VAL A 61 -18.41 5.48 -1.85
N GLN A 62 -17.92 4.38 -1.28
CA GLN A 62 -18.76 3.23 -0.94
C GLN A 62 -19.87 3.59 0.04
N ARG A 63 -19.60 4.45 1.03
CA ARG A 63 -20.59 4.92 2.00
C ARG A 63 -21.62 5.87 1.39
N ALA A 64 -21.23 6.71 0.44
CA ALA A 64 -22.16 7.62 -0.23
C ALA A 64 -23.15 6.88 -1.15
N ASN A 65 -22.79 5.67 -1.60
CA ASN A 65 -23.60 4.84 -2.50
C ASN A 65 -24.47 3.79 -1.78
N ASN A 66 -24.47 3.77 -0.44
CA ASN A 66 -25.28 2.89 0.40
C ASN A 66 -26.32 3.69 1.19
#